data_AF-A0A5M3X4K2-F1
#
_entry.id   AF-A0A5M3X4K2-F1
#
_cell.length_a   1.000
_cell.length_b   1.000
_cell.length_c   1.000
_cell.angle_alpha   90.00
_cell.angle_beta   90.00
_cell.angle_gamma   90.00
#
_symmetry.space_group_name_H-M   'P 1'
#
loop_
_entity.id
_entity.type
_entity.pdbx_description
1 polymer ?
#
loop_
_entity_poly.entity_id
_entity_poly.type
_entity_poly.pdbx_seq_one_letter_code
_entity_poly.pdbx_strand_id
1 'polypeptide(L)'
;MDHRFLLAAAGIVVIGVVGGAVLAQVGPPTKPAVLAKASVPTMLAPAITPTTKPTAKPAPKPTAKAAKPERLVVNGRVQPARVKVPQRGKGHYSVAAGSGKAREGRGKEIRYLVEVEKGLPFEAGEFADEVHRILNDHRGWGRFKRVASGPVQVRVALSSPRTTDALCRPLRTFGELSCWNGSRAVINASRWAEGTPNYGRDLASYREYLISHEVGHGLGHGHVGCPGPGKPAPVMMQQTKSLASCKPNPWPYPGRLRSEI
;
A
#
# COMPACT_ATOMS: atom_id res chain seq x y z
N MET A 1 19.38 54.46 13.53
CA MET A 1 19.42 54.87 14.94
C MET A 1 18.00 54.74 15.45
N ASP A 2 17.77 53.80 16.36
CA ASP A 2 16.82 53.90 17.47
C ASP A 2 16.79 52.56 18.20
N HIS A 3 17.62 52.49 19.24
CA HIS A 3 17.71 51.40 20.20
C HIS A 3 16.71 51.66 21.32
N ARG A 4 15.76 50.73 21.54
CA ARG A 4 15.05 50.64 22.83
C ARG A 4 15.02 49.20 23.30
N PHE A 5 15.90 48.96 24.28
CA PHE A 5 15.94 47.84 25.21
C PHE A 5 14.61 47.68 25.94
N LEU A 6 14.11 46.45 26.10
CA LEU A 6 13.31 46.02 27.26
C LEU A 6 13.51 44.51 27.51
N LEU A 7 14.35 44.27 28.53
CA LEU A 7 14.39 43.26 29.58
C LEU A 7 13.62 41.93 29.48
N ALA A 8 14.35 40.90 29.93
CA ALA A 8 14.02 39.49 30.05
C ALA A 8 13.00 39.15 31.17
N ALA A 9 12.33 38.01 30.99
CA ALA A 9 11.92 37.13 32.10
C ALA A 9 11.80 35.69 31.59
N ALA A 10 12.81 34.87 31.86
CA ALA A 10 12.76 33.42 31.69
C ALA A 10 12.17 32.79 32.96
N GLY A 11 10.94 32.29 32.87
CA GLY A 11 10.32 31.50 33.94
C GLY A 11 10.66 30.03 33.78
N ILE A 12 11.60 29.53 34.59
CA ILE A 12 11.88 28.10 34.74
C ILE A 12 10.92 27.54 35.80
N VAL A 13 10.04 26.62 35.40
CA VAL A 13 9.20 25.85 36.32
C VAL A 13 9.89 24.51 36.58
N VAL A 14 10.41 24.34 37.79
CA VAL A 14 10.95 23.08 38.31
C VAL A 14 9.81 22.34 39.01
N ILE A 15 9.36 21.23 38.45
CA ILE A 15 8.46 20.28 39.14
C ILE A 15 9.32 19.15 39.68
N GLY A 16 9.60 19.19 40.98
CA GLY A 16 10.14 18.06 41.73
C GLY A 16 8.99 17.21 42.27
N VAL A 17 8.93 15.94 41.90
CA VAL A 17 8.12 14.94 42.61
C VAL A 17 9.02 13.79 43.04
N VAL A 18 8.92 13.53 44.34
CA VAL A 18 9.72 12.67 45.19
C VAL A 18 9.42 11.19 44.91
N GLY A 19 10.46 10.36 45.05
CA GLY A 19 10.45 8.94 44.79
C GLY A 19 9.70 8.08 45.80
N GLY A 20 9.37 6.88 45.36
CA GLY A 20 8.80 5.79 46.16
C GLY A 20 8.95 4.48 45.40
N ALA A 21 10.11 3.85 45.51
CA ALA A 21 10.35 2.50 45.03
C ALA A 21 9.97 1.49 46.12
N VAL A 22 8.94 0.68 45.89
CA VAL A 22 8.61 -0.47 46.73
C VAL A 22 9.06 -1.73 46.00
N LEU A 23 10.20 -2.28 46.43
CA LEU A 23 10.63 -3.64 46.08
C LEU A 23 9.87 -4.63 46.97
N ALA A 24 9.06 -5.50 46.36
CA ALA A 24 8.58 -6.72 46.99
C ALA A 24 9.13 -7.91 46.21
N GLN A 25 10.16 -8.55 46.77
CA GLN A 25 10.63 -9.87 46.34
C GLN A 25 9.77 -10.94 46.99
N VAL A 26 9.20 -11.85 46.20
CA VAL A 26 8.57 -13.09 46.70
C VAL A 26 9.20 -14.25 45.95
N GLY A 27 9.93 -15.09 46.70
CA GLY A 27 10.62 -16.28 46.20
C GLY A 27 9.68 -17.47 45.94
N PRO A 28 10.19 -18.54 45.30
CA PRO A 28 9.38 -19.67 44.88
C PRO A 28 9.14 -20.68 46.02
N PRO A 29 7.98 -21.36 46.09
CA PRO A 29 7.77 -22.43 47.06
C PRO A 29 8.35 -23.77 46.58
N THR A 30 9.24 -24.33 47.40
CA THR A 30 9.76 -25.70 47.38
C THR A 30 8.80 -26.68 48.10
N LYS A 31 8.74 -27.93 47.62
CA LYS A 31 8.01 -29.07 48.22
C LYS A 31 8.85 -29.77 49.31
N PRO A 32 8.21 -30.47 50.26
CA PRO A 32 8.41 -31.93 50.43
C PRO A 32 7.13 -32.64 50.99
N ALA A 33 6.97 -33.95 51.24
CA ALA A 33 7.44 -35.24 50.71
C ALA A 33 6.59 -36.39 51.34
N VAL A 34 6.01 -37.27 50.51
CA VAL A 34 5.90 -38.76 50.54
C VAL A 34 5.39 -39.56 51.78
N LEU A 35 4.49 -40.53 51.51
CA LEU A 35 4.41 -41.98 51.89
C LEU A 35 2.91 -42.42 51.90
N ALA A 36 2.41 -43.59 51.48
CA ALA A 36 2.95 -44.91 51.13
C ALA A 36 1.98 -45.70 50.19
N LYS A 37 2.43 -46.88 49.72
CA LYS A 37 1.86 -47.82 48.72
C LYS A 37 0.73 -48.75 49.23
N ALA A 38 -0.12 -49.24 48.32
CA ALA A 38 -0.59 -50.65 48.18
C ALA A 38 -1.39 -50.80 46.87
N SER A 39 -0.89 -51.51 45.84
CA SER A 39 -1.14 -52.93 45.48
C SER A 39 -2.37 -53.18 44.58
N VAL A 40 -2.12 -53.86 43.46
CA VAL A 40 -2.99 -54.16 42.28
C VAL A 40 -3.93 -55.36 42.57
N PRO A 41 -4.99 -55.60 41.76
CA PRO A 41 -4.81 -56.58 40.69
C PRO A 41 -5.51 -56.26 39.35
N THR A 42 -4.91 -56.89 38.34
CA THR A 42 -5.25 -57.02 36.91
C THR A 42 -6.68 -57.50 36.63
N MET A 43 -7.32 -56.92 35.61
CA MET A 43 -8.33 -57.62 34.80
C MET A 43 -8.05 -57.41 33.30
N LEU A 44 -7.99 -58.53 32.59
CA LEU A 44 -7.85 -58.65 31.14
C LEU A 44 -9.17 -58.33 30.44
N ALA A 45 -9.12 -57.62 29.31
CA ALA A 45 -10.20 -57.56 28.33
C ALA A 45 -9.63 -57.43 26.90
N PRO A 46 -10.32 -57.95 25.87
CA PRO A 46 -9.69 -58.58 24.71
C PRO A 46 -9.38 -57.64 23.55
N ALA A 47 -8.37 -58.03 22.76
CA ALA A 47 -8.03 -57.45 21.47
C ALA A 47 -9.12 -57.73 20.43
N ILE A 48 -9.61 -56.68 19.77
CA ILE A 48 -10.50 -56.77 18.62
C ILE A 48 -9.68 -56.39 17.38
N THR A 49 -9.47 -57.36 16.49
CA THR A 49 -8.83 -57.18 15.18
C THR A 49 -9.83 -56.56 14.19
N PRO A 50 -9.47 -55.51 13.44
CA PRO A 50 -10.22 -55.13 12.26
C PRO A 50 -9.67 -55.84 11.01
N THR A 51 -10.53 -56.67 10.43
CA THR A 51 -10.34 -57.36 9.14
C THR A 51 -10.29 -56.36 7.98
N THR A 52 -9.22 -56.38 7.19
CA THR A 52 -9.09 -55.62 5.95
C THR A 52 -9.90 -56.25 4.81
N LYS A 53 -10.84 -55.51 4.22
CA LYS A 53 -11.57 -55.88 2.99
C LYS A 53 -10.99 -55.09 1.79
N PRO A 54 -10.59 -55.74 0.67
CA PRO A 54 -10.09 -55.01 -0.50
C PRO A 54 -11.23 -54.24 -1.18
N THR A 55 -11.08 -52.91 -1.29
CA THR A 55 -12.05 -52.04 -1.99
C THR A 55 -11.62 -51.87 -3.44
N ALA A 56 -12.55 -52.11 -4.36
CA ALA A 56 -12.33 -51.98 -5.80
C ALA A 56 -11.99 -50.53 -6.21
N LYS A 57 -11.08 -50.40 -7.17
CA LYS A 57 -10.59 -49.14 -7.74
C LYS A 57 -11.71 -48.41 -8.51
N PRO A 58 -12.09 -47.16 -8.16
CA PRO A 58 -13.06 -46.40 -8.93
C PRO A 58 -12.50 -46.03 -10.31
N ALA A 59 -13.33 -46.17 -11.35
CA ALA A 59 -13.02 -45.72 -12.70
C ALA A 59 -12.84 -44.19 -12.74
N PRO A 60 -11.95 -43.65 -13.61
CA PRO A 60 -11.71 -42.21 -13.70
C PRO A 60 -12.94 -41.48 -14.24
N LYS A 61 -13.47 -40.55 -13.44
CA LYS A 61 -14.54 -39.62 -13.81
C LYS A 61 -14.03 -38.68 -14.93
N PRO A 62 -14.87 -38.30 -15.92
CA PRO A 62 -14.45 -37.38 -16.97
C PRO A 62 -13.89 -36.09 -16.39
N THR A 63 -12.66 -35.74 -16.76
CA THR A 63 -12.01 -34.50 -16.36
C THR A 63 -12.80 -33.32 -16.91
N ALA A 64 -13.55 -32.65 -16.03
CA ALA A 64 -14.16 -31.38 -16.33
C ALA A 64 -13.06 -30.41 -16.79
N LYS A 65 -13.19 -29.91 -18.02
CA LYS A 65 -12.33 -28.88 -18.60
C LYS A 65 -12.28 -27.71 -17.62
N ALA A 66 -11.10 -27.39 -17.09
CA ALA A 66 -10.93 -26.34 -16.09
C ALA A 66 -11.56 -25.03 -16.61
N ALA A 67 -12.61 -24.57 -15.94
CA ALA A 67 -13.25 -23.30 -16.26
C ALA A 67 -12.22 -22.18 -16.08
N LYS A 68 -12.08 -21.32 -17.09
CA LYS A 68 -11.22 -20.14 -17.03
C LYS A 68 -11.67 -19.29 -15.83
N PRO A 69 -10.76 -18.82 -14.96
CA PRO A 69 -11.16 -18.04 -13.79
C PRO A 69 -11.97 -16.82 -14.22
N GLU A 70 -13.15 -16.67 -13.62
CA GLU A 70 -14.05 -15.57 -13.89
C GLU A 70 -13.37 -14.25 -13.50
N ARG A 71 -13.44 -13.26 -14.39
CA ARG A 71 -12.82 -11.96 -14.16
C ARG A 71 -13.66 -11.18 -13.15
N LEU A 72 -13.03 -10.70 -12.08
CA LEU A 72 -13.69 -9.85 -11.10
C LEU A 72 -14.16 -8.53 -11.74
N VAL A 73 -15.45 -8.23 -11.62
CA VAL A 73 -16.04 -6.94 -12.00
C VAL A 73 -16.49 -6.20 -10.74
N VAL A 74 -16.09 -4.94 -10.62
CA VAL A 74 -16.52 -4.03 -9.54
C VAL A 74 -16.80 -2.68 -10.18
N ASN A 75 -17.92 -2.05 -9.82
CA ASN A 75 -18.36 -0.76 -10.39
C ASN A 75 -18.38 -0.76 -11.93
N GLY A 76 -18.80 -1.87 -12.55
CA GLY A 76 -18.86 -2.04 -14.00
C GLY A 76 -17.49 -2.19 -14.70
N ARG A 77 -16.39 -2.30 -13.95
CA ARG A 77 -15.02 -2.43 -14.49
C ARG A 77 -14.42 -3.77 -14.12
N VAL A 78 -13.80 -4.41 -15.11
CA VAL A 78 -12.91 -5.56 -14.87
C VAL A 78 -11.73 -5.08 -14.03
N GLN A 79 -11.48 -5.77 -12.93
CA GLN A 79 -10.44 -5.42 -11.99
C GLN A 79 -9.10 -6.05 -12.39
N PRO A 80 -7.97 -5.34 -12.22
CA PRO A 80 -6.66 -5.93 -12.41
C PRO A 80 -6.47 -7.15 -11.51
N ALA A 81 -5.70 -8.13 -11.98
CA ALA A 81 -5.31 -9.25 -11.16
C ALA A 81 -4.43 -8.75 -9.99
N ARG A 82 -4.69 -9.28 -8.79
CA ARG A 82 -3.81 -9.11 -7.65
C ARG A 82 -2.63 -10.05 -7.79
N VAL A 83 -1.43 -9.54 -7.54
CA VAL A 83 -0.18 -10.32 -7.64
C VAL A 83 0.59 -10.21 -6.34
N LYS A 84 1.28 -11.28 -5.94
CA LYS A 84 2.13 -11.25 -4.76
C LYS A 84 3.40 -10.46 -5.08
N VAL A 85 3.78 -9.55 -4.21
CA VAL A 85 4.96 -8.70 -4.37
C VAL A 85 6.03 -9.10 -3.33
N PRO A 86 7.30 -9.28 -3.73
CA PRO A 86 8.37 -9.52 -2.78
C PRO A 86 8.61 -8.28 -1.91
N GLN A 87 8.94 -8.49 -0.63
CA GLN A 87 9.25 -7.38 0.29
C GLN A 87 10.46 -6.53 -0.15
N ARG A 88 11.39 -7.15 -0.88
CA ARG A 88 12.62 -6.53 -1.38
C ARG A 88 12.80 -6.81 -2.87
N GLY A 89 13.00 -5.76 -3.67
CA GLY A 89 13.51 -5.83 -5.04
C GLY A 89 15.04 -5.69 -5.09
N LYS A 90 15.59 -5.39 -6.27
CA LYS A 90 17.04 -5.28 -6.46
C LYS A 90 17.63 -3.89 -6.15
N GLY A 91 16.81 -2.90 -5.80
CA GLY A 91 17.23 -1.53 -5.47
C GLY A 91 17.66 -0.66 -6.67
N HIS A 92 17.65 -1.19 -7.88
CA HIS A 92 17.94 -0.44 -9.11
C HIS A 92 16.80 -0.61 -10.12
N TYR A 93 16.66 0.37 -11.02
CA TYR A 93 15.46 0.55 -11.82
C TYR A 93 15.70 0.26 -13.31
N SER A 94 14.64 -0.26 -13.95
CA SER A 94 14.48 -0.25 -15.40
C SER A 94 13.55 0.91 -15.77
N VAL A 95 14.04 1.83 -16.60
CA VAL A 95 13.19 2.90 -17.17
C VAL A 95 12.38 2.33 -18.32
N ALA A 96 11.08 2.64 -18.36
CA ALA A 96 10.22 2.22 -19.46
C ALA A 96 10.67 2.86 -20.78
N ALA A 97 10.89 2.03 -21.79
CA ALA A 97 11.32 2.49 -23.11
C ALA A 97 10.22 3.27 -23.85
N GLY A 98 10.63 3.98 -24.90
CA GLY A 98 9.73 4.72 -25.79
C GLY A 98 9.24 6.05 -25.21
N SER A 99 8.26 6.63 -25.88
CA SER A 99 7.62 7.89 -25.49
C SER A 99 6.11 7.79 -25.64
N GLY A 100 5.38 8.60 -24.87
CA GLY A 100 3.93 8.73 -24.94
C GLY A 100 3.58 10.20 -25.14
N LYS A 101 2.77 10.48 -26.18
CA LYS A 101 2.30 11.85 -26.44
C LYS A 101 1.41 12.30 -25.29
N ALA A 102 1.51 13.57 -24.91
CA ALA A 102 0.51 14.12 -24.00
C ALA A 102 -0.87 14.09 -24.68
N ARG A 103 -1.94 14.02 -23.88
CA ARG A 103 -3.29 14.16 -24.43
C ARG A 103 -3.44 15.46 -25.22
N GLU A 104 -4.40 15.48 -26.12
CA GLU A 104 -4.80 16.69 -26.82
C GLU A 104 -5.41 17.72 -25.84
N GLY A 105 -5.50 18.96 -26.29
CA GLY A 105 -6.00 20.08 -25.49
C GLY A 105 -4.96 21.16 -25.24
N ARG A 106 -5.35 22.18 -24.47
CA ARG A 106 -4.53 23.38 -24.22
C ARG A 106 -3.66 23.25 -22.97
N GLY A 107 -2.67 24.15 -22.86
CA GLY A 107 -1.79 24.26 -21.69
C GLY A 107 -0.47 23.50 -21.80
N LYS A 108 0.40 23.72 -20.80
CA LYS A 108 1.78 23.23 -20.76
C LYS A 108 1.84 21.70 -20.61
N GLU A 109 2.73 21.08 -21.36
CA GLU A 109 3.04 19.66 -21.21
C GLU A 109 3.99 19.40 -20.04
N ILE A 110 3.65 18.40 -19.23
CA ILE A 110 4.44 17.94 -18.10
C ILE A 110 5.23 16.72 -18.55
N ARG A 111 6.55 16.87 -18.67
CA ARG A 111 7.45 15.76 -19.01
C ARG A 111 7.69 14.90 -17.77
N TYR A 112 7.48 13.60 -17.92
CA TYR A 112 7.70 12.61 -16.88
C TYR A 112 8.31 11.33 -17.45
N LEU A 113 8.88 10.51 -16.59
CA LEU A 113 9.31 9.15 -16.92
C LEU A 113 8.75 8.15 -15.93
N VAL A 114 8.74 6.89 -16.34
CA VAL A 114 8.28 5.76 -15.54
C VAL A 114 9.43 4.78 -15.37
N GLU A 115 9.63 4.31 -14.16
CA GLU A 115 10.66 3.34 -13.84
C GLU A 115 10.14 2.28 -12.86
N VAL A 116 10.59 1.04 -13.02
CA VAL A 116 10.21 -0.10 -12.17
C VAL A 116 11.46 -0.70 -11.58
N GLU A 117 11.46 -0.91 -10.26
CA GLU A 117 12.55 -1.59 -9.57
C GLU A 117 12.69 -3.03 -10.10
N LYS A 118 13.91 -3.43 -10.48
CA LYS A 118 14.16 -4.78 -10.97
C LYS A 118 13.86 -5.81 -9.88
N GLY A 119 13.30 -6.95 -10.27
CA GLY A 119 12.91 -8.04 -9.37
C GLY A 119 11.46 -7.95 -8.86
N LEU A 120 10.72 -6.92 -9.25
CA LEU A 120 9.26 -6.89 -9.09
C LEU A 120 8.56 -7.69 -10.20
N PRO A 121 7.35 -8.23 -9.95
CA PRO A 121 6.57 -8.99 -10.93
C PRO A 121 5.78 -8.07 -11.88
N PHE A 122 6.41 -6.98 -12.33
CA PHE A 122 5.77 -5.98 -13.18
C PHE A 122 6.70 -5.57 -14.31
N GLU A 123 6.19 -5.59 -15.53
CA GLU A 123 6.90 -5.09 -16.69
C GLU A 123 6.84 -3.57 -16.76
N ALA A 124 7.99 -2.94 -17.05
CA ALA A 124 8.10 -1.48 -17.06
C ALA A 124 7.20 -0.83 -18.13
N GLY A 125 7.03 -1.48 -19.28
CA GLY A 125 6.14 -1.02 -20.34
C GLY A 125 4.67 -1.00 -19.91
N GLU A 126 4.17 -2.13 -19.39
CA GLU A 126 2.77 -2.25 -18.95
C GLU A 126 2.43 -1.28 -17.82
N PHE A 127 3.34 -1.14 -16.84
CA PHE A 127 3.16 -0.14 -15.78
C PHE A 127 3.15 1.28 -16.35
N ALA A 128 4.04 1.58 -17.30
CA ALA A 128 4.10 2.89 -17.92
C ALA A 128 2.85 3.24 -18.74
N ASP A 129 2.25 2.27 -19.41
CA ASP A 129 1.02 2.49 -20.18
C ASP A 129 -0.17 2.77 -19.26
N GLU A 130 -0.27 2.07 -18.13
CA GLU A 130 -1.31 2.35 -17.15
C GLU A 130 -1.11 3.71 -16.48
N VAL A 131 0.12 4.05 -16.06
CA VAL A 131 0.43 5.40 -15.54
C VAL A 131 0.11 6.47 -16.59
N HIS A 132 0.44 6.24 -17.86
CA HIS A 132 0.17 7.17 -18.93
C HIS A 132 -1.33 7.41 -19.15
N ARG A 133 -2.12 6.32 -19.12
CA ARG A 133 -3.59 6.38 -19.17
C ARG A 133 -4.15 7.20 -18.00
N ILE A 134 -3.65 6.98 -16.79
CA ILE A 134 -4.12 7.68 -15.58
C ILE A 134 -3.80 9.17 -15.67
N LEU A 135 -2.54 9.52 -15.94
CA LEU A 135 -2.09 10.91 -15.93
C LEU A 135 -2.72 11.75 -17.03
N ASN A 136 -3.04 11.14 -18.16
CA ASN A 136 -3.73 11.79 -19.28
C ASN A 136 -5.26 11.63 -19.26
N ASP A 137 -5.85 11.06 -18.21
CA ASP A 137 -7.30 11.06 -18.05
C ASP A 137 -7.79 12.52 -17.92
N HIS A 138 -8.87 12.86 -18.60
CA HIS A 138 -9.50 14.18 -18.54
C HIS A 138 -9.83 14.66 -17.12
N ARG A 139 -10.11 13.75 -16.18
CA ARG A 139 -10.37 14.06 -14.77
C ARG A 139 -9.09 14.35 -13.96
N GLY A 140 -7.92 14.08 -14.54
CA GLY A 140 -6.59 14.22 -13.94
C GLY A 140 -6.00 15.63 -14.03
N TRP A 141 -4.75 15.77 -13.58
CA TRP A 141 -4.10 17.07 -13.36
C TRP A 141 -3.84 17.88 -14.63
N GLY A 142 -3.44 17.24 -15.73
CA GLY A 142 -2.89 17.98 -16.87
C GLY A 142 -2.46 17.10 -18.02
N ARG A 143 -1.65 17.68 -18.92
CA ARG A 143 -1.18 17.02 -20.15
C ARG A 143 0.21 16.44 -19.91
N PHE A 144 0.36 15.12 -19.93
CA PHE A 144 1.62 14.45 -19.54
C PHE A 144 2.31 13.77 -20.72
N LYS A 145 3.53 14.20 -21.04
CA LYS A 145 4.38 13.59 -22.08
C LYS A 145 5.38 12.62 -21.44
N ARG A 146 5.24 11.33 -21.74
CA ARG A 146 6.17 10.28 -21.27
C ARG A 146 7.43 10.30 -22.10
N VAL A 147 8.59 10.31 -21.45
CA VAL A 147 9.91 10.22 -22.08
C VAL A 147 10.74 9.12 -21.41
N ALA A 148 11.74 8.59 -22.12
CA ALA A 148 12.67 7.60 -21.58
C ALA A 148 13.96 8.22 -21.01
N SER A 149 14.25 9.49 -21.31
CA SER A 149 15.49 10.16 -20.89
C SER A 149 15.38 11.70 -20.86
N GLY A 150 16.41 12.34 -20.33
CA GLY A 150 16.52 13.79 -20.20
C GLY A 150 15.80 14.35 -18.96
N PRO A 151 15.75 15.69 -18.83
CA PRO A 151 15.15 16.33 -17.67
C PRO A 151 13.62 16.13 -17.64
N VAL A 152 13.09 15.79 -16.47
CA VAL A 152 11.66 15.57 -16.23
C VAL A 152 11.25 16.28 -14.94
N GLN A 153 9.97 16.68 -14.87
CA GLN A 153 9.42 17.29 -13.65
C GLN A 153 9.06 16.21 -12.61
N VAL A 154 8.63 15.03 -13.07
CA VAL A 154 8.20 13.94 -12.21
C VAL A 154 8.79 12.62 -12.70
N ARG A 155 9.31 11.82 -11.78
CA ARG A 155 9.59 10.40 -11.99
C ARG A 155 8.53 9.57 -11.27
N VAL A 156 7.89 8.62 -11.94
CA VAL A 156 6.98 7.65 -11.30
C VAL A 156 7.71 6.34 -11.15
N ALA A 157 7.99 5.94 -9.89
CA ALA A 157 8.87 4.83 -9.58
C ALA A 157 8.13 3.72 -8.81
N LEU A 158 7.89 2.57 -9.45
CA LEU A 158 7.32 1.40 -8.77
C LEU A 158 8.41 0.67 -7.99
N SER A 159 8.24 0.58 -6.67
CA SER A 159 9.29 0.14 -5.75
C SER A 159 8.77 -0.89 -4.75
N SER A 160 9.59 -1.86 -4.37
CA SER A 160 9.26 -2.83 -3.34
C SER A 160 9.01 -2.13 -1.99
N PRO A 161 8.31 -2.77 -1.04
CA PRO A 161 8.05 -2.19 0.28
C PRO A 161 9.30 -1.63 0.98
N ARG A 162 10.38 -2.43 1.06
CA ARG A 162 11.62 -2.00 1.72
C ARG A 162 12.38 -0.90 0.96
N THR A 163 12.34 -0.90 -0.36
CA THR A 163 12.95 0.18 -1.17
C THR A 163 12.14 1.48 -1.02
N THR A 164 10.82 1.37 -0.93
CA THR A 164 9.92 2.50 -0.64
C THR A 164 10.26 3.12 0.72
N ASP A 165 10.38 2.32 1.78
CA ASP A 165 10.76 2.79 3.12
C ASP A 165 12.10 3.53 3.14
N ALA A 166 13.07 3.10 2.32
CA ALA A 166 14.36 3.77 2.23
C ALA A 166 14.28 5.09 1.47
N LEU A 167 13.58 5.11 0.33
CA LEU A 167 13.44 6.29 -0.54
C LEU A 167 12.55 7.39 0.05
N CYS A 168 11.64 7.03 0.96
CA CYS A 168 10.68 7.95 1.56
C CYS A 168 11.17 8.58 2.87
N ARG A 169 12.36 8.23 3.38
CA ARG A 169 12.88 8.81 4.62
C ARG A 169 12.96 10.35 4.52
N PRO A 170 12.65 11.08 5.61
CA PRO A 170 12.34 10.59 6.97
C PRO A 170 10.89 10.12 7.20
N LEU A 171 10.04 10.11 6.17
CA LEU A 171 8.67 9.61 6.30
C LEU A 171 8.67 8.11 6.62
N ARG A 172 7.81 7.71 7.56
CA ARG A 172 7.63 6.30 7.96
C ARG A 172 6.49 5.71 7.15
N THR A 173 6.83 5.01 6.07
CA THR A 173 5.85 4.35 5.19
C THR A 173 5.45 2.95 5.68
N PHE A 174 6.22 2.36 6.60
CA PHE A 174 5.97 1.05 7.22
C PHE A 174 5.77 -0.10 6.22
N GLY A 175 6.41 -0.03 5.06
CA GLY A 175 6.24 -0.97 3.95
C GLY A 175 4.87 -0.86 3.26
N GLU A 176 4.04 0.11 3.63
CA GLU A 176 2.63 0.17 3.22
C GLU A 176 2.24 1.42 2.46
N LEU A 177 2.95 2.53 2.63
CA LEU A 177 2.58 3.81 2.01
C LEU A 177 3.48 4.13 0.82
N SER A 178 2.93 4.88 -0.13
CA SER A 178 3.68 5.56 -1.18
C SER A 178 4.08 6.96 -0.69
N CYS A 179 4.99 7.62 -1.42
CA CYS A 179 5.36 9.00 -1.11
C CYS A 179 5.86 9.76 -2.33
N TRP A 180 5.84 11.09 -2.23
CA TRP A 180 6.72 11.96 -2.98
C TRP A 180 7.98 12.25 -2.16
N ASN A 181 9.16 12.05 -2.74
CA ASN A 181 10.44 12.26 -2.06
C ASN A 181 11.23 13.48 -2.56
N GLY A 182 10.57 14.41 -3.25
CA GLY A 182 11.22 15.57 -3.88
C GLY A 182 11.71 15.35 -5.30
N SER A 183 11.80 14.09 -5.76
CA SER A 183 12.19 13.75 -7.15
C SER A 183 11.33 12.67 -7.79
N ARG A 184 10.84 11.72 -6.98
CA ARG A 184 10.04 10.57 -7.39
C ARG A 184 8.71 10.57 -6.66
N ALA A 185 7.66 10.30 -7.42
CA ALA A 185 6.44 9.68 -6.93
C ALA A 185 6.76 8.19 -6.75
N VAL A 186 7.18 7.82 -5.54
CA VAL A 186 7.54 6.46 -5.15
C VAL A 186 6.27 5.68 -4.86
N ILE A 187 5.92 4.78 -5.77
CA ILE A 187 4.74 3.93 -5.68
C ILE A 187 5.12 2.62 -5.00
N ASN A 188 4.49 2.34 -3.87
CA ASN A 188 4.67 1.06 -3.17
C ASN A 188 4.02 -0.06 -3.98
N ALA A 189 4.83 -1.02 -4.41
CA ALA A 189 4.40 -2.10 -5.29
C ALA A 189 3.35 -3.03 -4.66
N SER A 190 3.39 -3.27 -3.34
CA SER A 190 2.36 -4.05 -2.66
C SER A 190 1.00 -3.34 -2.72
N ARG A 191 0.98 -2.01 -2.52
CA ARG A 191 -0.26 -1.23 -2.68
C ARG A 191 -0.74 -1.19 -4.13
N TRP A 192 0.17 -1.05 -5.09
CA TRP A 192 -0.18 -1.16 -6.50
C TRP A 192 -0.82 -2.52 -6.84
N ALA A 193 -0.32 -3.60 -6.23
CA ALA A 193 -0.78 -4.96 -6.49
C ALA A 193 -2.10 -5.30 -5.79
N GLU A 194 -2.31 -4.81 -4.57
CA GLU A 194 -3.35 -5.30 -3.65
C GLU A 194 -4.35 -4.22 -3.22
N GLY A 195 -4.02 -2.96 -3.37
CA GLY A 195 -4.85 -1.85 -2.95
C GLY A 195 -4.84 -1.59 -1.44
N THR A 196 -5.95 -1.03 -0.95
CA THR A 196 -6.21 -0.73 0.46
C THR A 196 -7.64 -1.15 0.82
N PRO A 197 -7.92 -1.52 2.09
CA PRO A 197 -9.29 -1.78 2.53
C PRO A 197 -10.27 -0.65 2.23
N ASN A 198 -9.81 0.61 2.22
CA ASN A 198 -10.65 1.78 1.94
C ASN A 198 -11.27 1.79 0.52
N TYR A 199 -10.68 1.07 -0.44
CA TYR A 199 -11.22 0.88 -1.80
C TYR A 199 -11.83 -0.52 -1.99
N GLY A 200 -11.79 -1.37 -0.96
CA GLY A 200 -12.28 -2.74 -1.00
C GLY A 200 -11.72 -3.55 -2.18
N ARG A 201 -12.61 -3.96 -3.08
CA ARG A 201 -12.29 -4.76 -4.27
C ARG A 201 -12.02 -3.92 -5.53
N ASP A 202 -12.20 -2.59 -5.49
CA ASP A 202 -12.00 -1.69 -6.63
C ASP A 202 -10.53 -1.26 -6.75
N LEU A 203 -9.67 -2.21 -7.15
CA LEU A 203 -8.24 -1.98 -7.33
C LEU A 203 -7.95 -1.00 -8.48
N ALA A 204 -8.78 -1.00 -9.53
CA ALA A 204 -8.62 -0.08 -10.66
C ALA A 204 -8.72 1.38 -10.19
N SER A 205 -9.77 1.72 -9.43
CA SER A 205 -9.93 3.06 -8.87
C SER A 205 -8.84 3.39 -7.85
N TYR A 206 -8.36 2.42 -7.06
CA TYR A 206 -7.25 2.66 -6.14
C TYR A 206 -5.95 3.00 -6.87
N ARG A 207 -5.62 2.32 -7.98
CA ARG A 207 -4.43 2.62 -8.79
C ARG A 207 -4.49 4.02 -9.38
N GLU A 208 -5.66 4.44 -9.84
CA GLU A 208 -5.91 5.81 -10.32
C GLU A 208 -5.66 6.85 -9.23
N TYR A 209 -6.17 6.61 -8.02
CA TYR A 209 -5.93 7.45 -6.85
C TYR A 209 -4.45 7.52 -6.51
N LEU A 210 -3.78 6.37 -6.42
CA LEU A 210 -2.41 6.28 -5.94
C LEU A 210 -1.45 7.07 -6.82
N ILE A 211 -1.58 6.92 -8.15
CA ILE A 211 -0.77 7.69 -9.11
C ILE A 211 -1.14 9.18 -9.04
N SER A 212 -2.42 9.52 -9.02
CA SER A 212 -2.87 10.91 -9.00
C SER A 212 -2.43 11.65 -7.74
N HIS A 213 -2.44 10.99 -6.58
CA HIS A 213 -2.02 11.55 -5.30
C HIS A 213 -0.51 11.83 -5.28
N GLU A 214 0.31 10.83 -5.59
CA GLU A 214 1.77 10.97 -5.50
C GLU A 214 2.33 11.91 -6.58
N VAL A 215 1.73 11.91 -7.78
CA VAL A 215 2.08 12.90 -8.80
C VAL A 215 1.56 14.29 -8.41
N GLY A 216 0.42 14.40 -7.73
CA GLY A 216 -0.08 15.67 -7.20
C GLY A 216 0.92 16.37 -6.29
N HIS A 217 1.59 15.63 -5.40
CA HIS A 217 2.71 16.16 -4.60
C HIS A 217 3.86 16.67 -5.47
N GLY A 218 4.23 15.93 -6.52
CA GLY A 218 5.24 16.35 -7.50
C GLY A 218 4.87 17.61 -8.30
N LEU A 219 3.58 17.96 -8.34
CA LEU A 219 3.08 19.21 -8.92
C LEU A 219 2.92 20.34 -7.88
N GLY A 220 3.28 20.09 -6.61
CA GLY A 220 3.23 21.08 -5.53
C GLY A 220 1.92 21.09 -4.74
N HIS A 221 1.05 20.10 -4.91
CA HIS A 221 -0.17 20.01 -4.10
C HIS A 221 0.11 19.30 -2.77
N GLY A 222 -0.27 19.94 -1.65
CA GLY A 222 -0.20 19.35 -0.31
C GLY A 222 -1.46 18.55 0.04
N HIS A 223 -1.43 17.87 1.19
CA HIS A 223 -2.59 17.11 1.67
C HIS A 223 -3.81 18.00 1.96
N VAL A 224 -5.00 17.44 1.77
CA VAL A 224 -6.28 18.08 2.08
C VAL A 224 -7.14 17.13 2.92
N GLY A 225 -7.89 17.67 3.89
CA GLY A 225 -8.80 16.89 4.74
C GLY A 225 -10.08 16.47 4.02
N CYS A 226 -10.85 15.58 4.66
CA CYS A 226 -12.19 15.23 4.19
C CYS A 226 -13.14 16.45 4.35
N PRO A 227 -13.82 16.92 3.29
CA PRO A 227 -14.71 18.08 3.36
C PRO A 227 -16.05 17.78 4.06
N GLY A 228 -16.36 16.51 4.33
CA GLY A 228 -17.53 16.14 5.12
C GLY A 228 -18.10 14.76 4.75
N PRO A 229 -19.07 14.26 5.55
CA PRO A 229 -19.67 12.95 5.35
C PRO A 229 -20.27 12.74 3.96
N GLY A 230 -19.99 11.60 3.34
CA GLY A 230 -20.52 11.18 2.05
C GLY A 230 -20.00 11.97 0.84
N LYS A 231 -19.23 13.06 1.05
CA LYS A 231 -18.61 13.83 -0.02
C LYS A 231 -17.44 13.05 -0.64
N PRO A 232 -17.12 13.26 -1.93
CA PRO A 232 -15.90 12.71 -2.51
C PRO A 232 -14.67 13.22 -1.75
N ALA A 233 -13.77 12.31 -1.37
CA ALA A 233 -12.50 12.68 -0.79
C ALA A 233 -11.67 13.47 -1.82
N PRO A 234 -11.05 14.61 -1.47
CA PRO A 234 -10.08 15.25 -2.34
C PRO A 234 -8.98 14.25 -2.72
N VAL A 235 -8.48 14.28 -3.96
CA VAL A 235 -7.44 13.33 -4.38
C VAL A 235 -6.17 13.45 -3.52
N MET A 236 -5.91 14.64 -2.98
CA MET A 236 -4.81 14.91 -2.05
C MET A 236 -5.13 14.55 -0.58
N MET A 237 -6.29 13.98 -0.28
CA MET A 237 -6.51 13.31 1.00
C MET A 237 -5.71 12.01 1.07
N GLN A 238 -5.18 11.65 2.23
CA GLN A 238 -4.44 10.38 2.42
C GLN A 238 -5.39 9.16 2.48
N GLN A 239 -6.08 8.86 1.38
CA GLN A 239 -7.12 7.83 1.28
C GLN A 239 -6.58 6.41 1.47
N THR A 240 -5.28 6.16 1.27
CA THR A 240 -4.66 4.87 1.65
C THR A 240 -4.75 4.62 3.16
N LYS A 241 -4.63 5.68 3.98
CA LYS A 241 -4.68 5.58 5.43
C LYS A 241 -6.12 5.53 5.95
N SER A 242 -6.94 6.49 5.56
CA SER A 242 -8.34 6.58 5.99
C SER A 242 -9.14 7.45 5.04
N LEU A 243 -10.44 7.19 4.95
CA LEU A 243 -11.41 8.06 4.29
C LEU A 243 -12.16 8.98 5.26
N ALA A 244 -11.95 8.83 6.58
CA ALA A 244 -12.80 9.43 7.58
C ALA A 244 -14.29 9.17 7.24
N SER A 245 -15.08 10.22 7.02
CA SER A 245 -16.48 10.11 6.60
C SER A 245 -16.69 10.29 5.09
N CYS A 246 -15.64 10.49 4.30
CA CYS A 246 -15.71 10.72 2.85
C CYS A 246 -15.89 9.42 2.05
N LYS A 247 -16.30 9.55 0.79
CA LYS A 247 -16.28 8.47 -0.20
C LYS A 247 -14.95 8.44 -0.97
N PRO A 248 -14.45 7.26 -1.38
CA PRO A 248 -13.25 7.16 -2.20
C PRO A 248 -13.38 7.98 -3.49
N ASN A 249 -12.33 8.70 -3.87
CA ASN A 249 -12.29 9.44 -5.13
C ASN A 249 -10.85 9.52 -5.67
N PRO A 250 -10.60 8.97 -6.88
CA PRO A 250 -9.26 8.94 -7.43
C PRO A 250 -8.81 10.17 -8.21
N TRP A 251 -9.69 11.17 -8.42
CA TRP A 251 -9.42 12.25 -9.37
C TRP A 251 -9.47 13.65 -8.74
N PRO A 252 -8.61 14.59 -9.20
CA PRO A 252 -8.71 15.99 -8.81
C PRO A 252 -9.97 16.66 -9.36
N TYR A 253 -10.42 16.28 -10.56
CA TYR A 253 -11.59 16.86 -11.23
C TYR A 253 -12.58 15.77 -11.65
N PRO A 254 -13.26 15.09 -10.71
CA PRO A 254 -14.08 13.91 -11.02
C PRO A 254 -15.27 14.18 -11.95
N GLY A 255 -15.75 15.44 -12.01
CA GLY A 255 -16.83 15.85 -12.90
C GLY A 255 -16.39 16.45 -14.24
N ARG A 256 -15.08 16.60 -14.50
CA ARG A 256 -14.60 17.20 -15.75
C ARG A 256 -14.92 16.28 -16.92
N LEU A 257 -15.49 16.84 -17.99
CA LEU A 257 -15.82 16.13 -19.23
C LEU A 257 -14.68 16.24 -20.26
N ARG A 258 -14.60 15.25 -21.16
CA ARG A 258 -13.57 15.26 -22.24
C ARG A 258 -13.72 16.44 -23.18
N SER A 259 -14.93 17.01 -23.32
CA SER A 259 -15.19 18.19 -24.15
C SER A 259 -14.67 19.49 -23.54
N GLU A 260 -14.26 19.48 -22.26
CA GLU A 260 -13.82 20.68 -21.53
C GLU A 260 -12.30 20.89 -21.55
N ILE A 261 -11.53 19.97 -22.15
CA ILE A 261 -10.05 19.98 -22.18
C ILE A 261 -9.46 20.39 -23.53
#